data_AF-A0A0M0C1K0-F1
#
_entry.id   AF-A0A0M0C1K0-F1
#
_cell.length_a   1.000
_cell.length_b   1.000
_cell.length_c   1.000
_cell.angle_alpha   90.00
_cell.angle_beta   90.00
_cell.angle_gamma   90.00
#
_symmetry.space_group_name_H-M   'P 1'
#
loop_
_entity.id
_entity.type
_entity.pdbx_description
1 polymer ?
#
loop_
_entity_poly.entity_id
_entity_poly.type
_entity_poly.pdbx_seq_one_letter_code
_entity_poly.pdbx_strand_id
1 'polypeptide(L)'
;MQEKVNENNEQEVLAKVRTLLALERNYLAEERTALAEFRTGLALMLIGPTVGTIIAFVLSVLSVEQSIILDVMNLAFFSILTVLGVWIIFRSQSKLKMIRKNERTIKKHIIQISKSSKDIYDLLFDYVKEDAKKKDKSSQ
;
A
#
# COMPACT_ATOMS: atom_id res chain seq x y z
N MET A 1 -44.19 12.04 17.55
CA MET A 1 -43.32 10.92 18.00
C MET A 1 -42.72 10.15 16.84
N GLN A 2 -43.47 9.84 15.77
CA GLN A 2 -42.92 9.14 14.59
C GLN A 2 -41.82 9.93 13.84
N GLU A 3 -41.91 11.26 13.77
CA GLU A 3 -40.90 12.11 13.12
C GLU A 3 -39.52 12.04 13.79
N LYS A 4 -39.47 12.08 15.13
CA LYS A 4 -38.23 11.90 15.91
C LYS A 4 -37.62 10.50 15.76
N VAL A 5 -38.45 9.47 15.57
CA VAL A 5 -37.95 8.10 15.34
C VAL A 5 -37.33 7.98 13.94
N ASN A 6 -37.90 8.67 12.96
CA ASN A 6 -37.36 8.68 11.59
C ASN A 6 -36.02 9.44 11.50
N GLU A 7 -35.92 10.62 12.14
CA GLU A 7 -34.65 11.38 12.20
C GLU A 7 -33.52 10.59 12.87
N ASN A 8 -33.81 9.86 13.96
CA ASN A 8 -32.81 9.04 14.64
C ASN A 8 -32.29 7.90 13.75
N ASN A 9 -33.15 7.28 12.95
CA ASN A 9 -32.76 6.21 12.02
C ASN A 9 -31.90 6.75 10.86
N GLU A 10 -32.23 7.92 10.32
CA GLU A 10 -31.43 8.58 9.28
C GLU A 10 -30.04 8.98 9.80
N GLN A 11 -29.96 9.49 11.03
CA GLN A 11 -28.68 9.79 11.69
C GLN A 11 -27.83 8.53 11.89
N GLU A 12 -28.45 7.42 12.29
CA GLU A 12 -27.76 6.14 12.46
C GLU A 12 -27.22 5.60 11.13
N VAL A 13 -28.03 5.67 10.06
CA VAL A 13 -27.62 5.28 8.70
C VAL A 13 -26.46 6.14 8.23
N LEU A 14 -26.54 7.47 8.40
CA LEU A 14 -25.49 8.40 8.01
C LEU A 14 -24.18 8.15 8.78
N ALA A 15 -24.28 7.83 10.08
CA ALA A 15 -23.14 7.47 10.90
C ALA A 15 -22.46 6.17 10.41
N LYS A 16 -23.25 5.16 10.02
CA LYS A 16 -22.74 3.92 9.42
C LYS A 16 -22.05 4.18 8.09
N VAL A 17 -22.63 4.98 7.20
CA VAL A 17 -22.01 5.32 5.91
C VAL A 17 -20.67 6.06 6.12
N ARG A 18 -20.62 7.03 7.04
CA ARG A 18 -19.38 7.76 7.34
C ARG A 18 -18.27 6.85 7.88
N THR A 19 -18.60 5.91 8.75
CA THR A 19 -17.62 4.95 9.29
C THR A 19 -17.11 3.99 8.22
N LEU A 20 -17.98 3.51 7.33
CA LEU A 20 -17.57 2.68 6.19
C LEU A 20 -16.64 3.44 5.23
N LEU A 21 -16.97 4.69 4.89
CA LEU A 21 -16.16 5.53 4.02
C LEU A 21 -14.79 5.84 4.65
N ALA A 22 -14.75 6.07 5.97
CA ALA A 22 -13.51 6.29 6.70
C ALA A 22 -12.61 5.04 6.67
N LEU A 23 -13.19 3.85 6.84
CA LEU A 23 -12.49 2.58 6.79
C LEU A 23 -11.87 2.33 5.40
N GLU A 24 -12.61 2.64 4.34
CA GLU A 24 -12.11 2.53 2.97
C GLU A 24 -10.98 3.52 2.67
N ARG A 25 -11.09 4.77 3.14
CA ARG A 25 -10.01 5.75 3.01
C ARG A 25 -8.72 5.29 3.71
N ASN A 26 -8.85 4.72 4.91
CA ASN A 26 -7.72 4.14 5.63
C ASN A 26 -7.09 2.98 4.84
N TYR A 27 -7.91 2.10 4.28
CA TYR A 27 -7.43 1.00 3.44
C TYR A 27 -6.63 1.49 2.23
N LEU A 28 -7.18 2.45 1.48
CA LEU A 28 -6.49 3.03 0.31
C LEU A 28 -5.19 3.75 0.71
N ALA A 29 -5.14 4.36 1.89
CA ALA A 29 -3.93 4.99 2.41
C ALA A 29 -2.86 3.95 2.77
N GLU A 30 -3.24 2.83 3.40
CA GLU A 30 -2.34 1.71 3.69
C GLU A 30 -1.81 1.06 2.40
N GLU A 31 -2.65 0.88 1.39
CA GLU A 31 -2.22 0.34 0.10
C GLU A 31 -1.19 1.24 -0.59
N ARG A 32 -1.43 2.56 -0.59
CA ARG A 32 -0.50 3.55 -1.16
C ARG A 32 0.84 3.58 -0.44
N THR A 33 0.82 3.51 0.89
CA THR A 33 2.06 3.47 1.68
C THR A 33 2.84 2.17 1.46
N ALA A 34 2.17 1.03 1.39
CA ALA A 34 2.82 -0.24 1.07
C ALA A 34 3.43 -0.26 -0.34
N LEU A 35 2.75 0.35 -1.33
CA LEU A 35 3.29 0.51 -2.68
C LEU A 35 4.48 1.48 -2.72
N ALA A 36 4.46 2.55 -1.94
CA ALA A 36 5.59 3.46 -1.80
C ALA A 36 6.80 2.75 -1.17
N GLU A 37 6.61 1.96 -0.11
CA GLU A 37 7.64 1.10 0.49
C GLU A 37 8.23 0.11 -0.52
N PHE A 38 7.38 -0.48 -1.39
CA PHE A 38 7.85 -1.36 -2.45
C PHE A 38 8.74 -0.61 -3.46
N ARG A 39 8.33 0.59 -3.89
CA ARG A 39 9.10 1.42 -4.82
C ARG A 39 10.43 1.86 -4.22
N THR A 40 10.48 2.25 -2.95
CA THR A 40 11.73 2.63 -2.29
C THR A 40 12.66 1.43 -2.11
N GLY A 41 12.13 0.26 -1.76
CA GLY A 41 12.93 -0.98 -1.72
C GLY A 41 13.55 -1.33 -3.07
N LEU A 42 12.78 -1.19 -4.16
CA LEU A 42 13.25 -1.43 -5.53
C LEU A 42 14.30 -0.39 -5.96
N ALA A 43 14.09 0.88 -5.65
CA ALA A 43 15.07 1.93 -5.88
C ALA A 43 16.38 1.65 -5.12
N LEU A 44 16.31 1.20 -3.87
CA LEU A 44 17.49 0.87 -3.07
C LEU A 44 18.28 -0.30 -3.67
N MET A 45 17.57 -1.32 -4.17
CA MET A 45 18.17 -2.47 -4.84
C MET A 45 18.87 -2.10 -6.15
N LEU A 46 18.32 -1.15 -6.91
CA LEU A 46 18.86 -0.74 -8.21
C LEU A 46 19.99 0.31 -8.06
N ILE A 47 19.76 1.34 -7.26
CA ILE A 47 20.66 2.50 -7.12
C ILE A 47 21.85 2.16 -6.21
N GLY A 48 21.66 1.33 -5.19
CA GLY A 48 22.74 0.98 -4.25
C GLY A 48 23.98 0.44 -4.97
N PRO A 49 23.90 -0.70 -5.66
CA PRO A 49 25.04 -1.30 -6.36
C PRO A 49 25.61 -0.40 -7.46
N THR A 50 24.75 0.30 -8.21
CA THR A 50 25.18 1.12 -9.36
C THR A 50 25.96 2.35 -8.92
N VAL A 51 25.51 3.04 -7.87
CA VAL A 51 26.28 4.15 -7.29
C VAL A 51 27.59 3.63 -6.70
N GLY A 52 27.57 2.45 -6.07
CA GLY A 52 28.77 1.85 -5.52
C GLY A 52 29.84 1.50 -6.56
N THR A 53 29.45 0.91 -7.69
CA THR A 53 30.39 0.59 -8.77
C THR A 53 30.97 1.85 -9.42
N ILE A 54 30.16 2.90 -9.58
CA ILE A 54 30.62 4.19 -10.12
C ILE A 54 31.64 4.83 -9.17
N ILE A 55 31.36 4.85 -7.86
CA ILE A 55 32.29 5.40 -6.86
C ILE A 55 33.60 4.62 -6.86
N ALA A 56 33.54 3.29 -6.82
CA ALA A 56 34.74 2.44 -6.87
C ALA A 56 35.56 2.67 -8.15
N PHE A 57 34.88 2.79 -9.31
CA PHE A 57 35.53 3.08 -10.59
C PHE A 57 36.23 4.45 -10.59
N VAL A 58 35.57 5.50 -10.09
CA VAL A 58 36.16 6.85 -10.03
C VAL A 58 37.36 6.89 -9.09
N LEU A 59 37.30 6.24 -7.93
CA LEU A 59 38.43 6.13 -7.00
C LEU A 59 39.61 5.38 -7.63
N SER A 60 39.33 4.31 -8.38
CA SER A 60 40.34 3.56 -9.13
C SER A 60 41.03 4.42 -10.19
N VAL A 61 40.27 5.23 -10.95
CA VAL A 61 40.81 6.14 -11.97
C VAL A 61 41.66 7.26 -11.35
N LEU A 62 41.27 7.80 -10.19
CA LEU A 62 42.03 8.87 -9.52
C LEU A 62 43.36 8.40 -8.91
N SER A 63 43.72 7.11 -9.03
CA SER A 63 45.00 6.56 -8.54
C SER A 63 45.27 6.91 -7.07
N VAL A 64 44.20 7.06 -6.29
CA VAL A 64 44.33 7.16 -4.83
C VAL A 64 44.88 5.81 -4.39
N GLU A 65 46.09 5.75 -3.84
CA GLU A 65 46.75 4.52 -3.35
C GLU A 65 46.04 3.89 -2.13
N GLN A 66 44.72 3.95 -2.09
CA GLN A 66 43.91 3.37 -1.04
C GLN A 66 43.62 1.91 -1.35
N SER A 67 44.07 1.12 -0.41
CA SER A 67 44.13 -0.33 -0.33
C SER A 67 42.84 -1.02 -0.78
N ILE A 68 42.99 -2.23 -1.34
CA ILE A 68 41.97 -3.28 -1.57
C ILE A 68 40.92 -3.35 -0.43
N ILE A 69 41.34 -3.00 0.80
CA ILE A 69 40.49 -2.88 1.99
C ILE A 69 39.29 -1.94 1.76
N LEU A 70 39.47 -0.77 1.14
CA LEU A 70 38.42 0.22 0.93
C LEU A 70 37.38 -0.26 -0.10
N ASP A 71 37.84 -0.95 -1.15
CA ASP A 71 36.96 -1.61 -2.13
C ASP A 71 36.16 -2.74 -1.49
N VAL A 72 36.80 -3.56 -0.65
CA VAL A 72 36.12 -4.64 0.10
C VAL A 72 35.09 -4.06 1.07
N MET A 73 35.40 -2.97 1.76
CA MET A 73 34.44 -2.29 2.65
C MET A 73 33.26 -1.70 1.89
N ASN A 74 33.50 -1.03 0.75
CA ASN A 74 32.44 -0.52 -0.11
C ASN A 74 31.56 -1.66 -0.62
N LEU A 75 32.14 -2.73 -1.14
CA LEU A 75 31.41 -3.91 -1.62
C LEU A 75 30.56 -4.53 -0.52
N ALA A 76 31.10 -4.66 0.70
CA ALA A 76 30.35 -5.15 1.85
C ALA A 76 29.18 -4.23 2.23
N PHE A 77 29.41 -2.91 2.22
CA PHE A 77 28.36 -1.92 2.50
C PHE A 77 27.23 -1.96 1.48
N PHE A 78 27.54 -2.03 0.19
CA PHE A 78 26.54 -2.17 -0.87
C PHE A 78 25.82 -3.51 -0.82
N SER A 79 26.52 -4.60 -0.47
CA SER A 79 25.90 -5.90 -0.21
C SER A 79 24.85 -5.81 0.89
N ILE A 80 25.17 -5.16 2.03
CA ILE A 80 24.20 -4.94 3.12
C ILE A 80 23.00 -4.12 2.64
N LEU A 81 23.22 -3.05 1.87
CA LEU A 81 22.14 -2.24 1.30
C LEU A 81 21.23 -3.04 0.36
N THR A 82 21.78 -3.94 -0.46
CA THR A 82 20.96 -4.80 -1.33
C THR A 82 20.12 -5.78 -0.53
N VAL A 83 20.68 -6.39 0.52
CA VAL A 83 19.94 -7.30 1.41
C VAL A 83 18.81 -6.56 2.14
N LEU A 84 19.06 -5.33 2.60
CA LEU A 84 18.02 -4.47 3.18
C LEU A 84 16.94 -4.10 2.15
N GLY A 85 17.33 -3.78 0.92
CA GLY A 85 16.39 -3.51 -0.18
C GLY A 85 15.48 -4.70 -0.45
N VAL A 86 16.05 -5.91 -0.59
CA VAL A 86 15.31 -7.17 -0.78
C VAL A 86 14.38 -7.45 0.40
N TRP A 87 14.85 -7.23 1.63
CA TRP A 87 14.03 -7.39 2.83
C TRP A 87 12.83 -6.45 2.85
N ILE A 88 13.01 -5.18 2.49
CA ILE A 88 11.92 -4.18 2.41
C ILE A 88 10.89 -4.57 1.34
N ILE A 89 11.36 -5.04 0.18
CA ILE A 89 10.49 -5.53 -0.91
C ILE A 89 9.66 -6.74 -0.42
N PHE A 90 10.31 -7.69 0.23
CA PHE A 90 9.63 -8.88 0.74
C PHE A 90 8.61 -8.55 1.84
N ARG A 91 8.99 -7.62 2.73
CA ARG A 91 8.12 -7.13 3.80
C ARG A 91 6.90 -6.39 3.24
N SER A 92 7.08 -5.55 2.22
CA SER A 92 5.96 -4.80 1.61
C SER A 92 4.99 -5.74 0.88
N GLN A 93 5.50 -6.75 0.16
CA GLN A 93 4.69 -7.81 -0.45
C GLN A 93 3.85 -8.57 0.59
N SER A 94 4.45 -8.88 1.74
CA SER A 94 3.77 -9.57 2.85
C SER A 94 2.66 -8.71 3.45
N LYS A 95 2.91 -7.41 3.67
CA LYS A 95 1.88 -6.45 4.09
C LYS A 95 0.75 -6.35 3.07
N LEU A 96 1.06 -6.27 1.77
CA LEU A 96 0.06 -6.17 0.71
C LEU A 96 -0.86 -7.40 0.66
N LYS A 97 -0.30 -8.60 0.87
CA LYS A 97 -1.10 -9.83 0.97
C LYS A 97 -2.05 -9.81 2.17
N MET A 98 -1.60 -9.27 3.30
CA MET A 98 -2.43 -9.14 4.51
C MET A 98 -3.55 -8.11 4.31
N ILE A 99 -3.23 -6.96 3.71
CA ILE A 99 -4.17 -5.90 3.36
C ILE A 99 -5.28 -6.44 2.44
N ARG A 100 -4.93 -7.17 1.37
CA ARG A 100 -5.91 -7.83 0.48
C ARG A 100 -6.81 -8.83 1.20
N LYS A 101 -6.32 -9.52 2.24
CA LYS A 101 -7.14 -10.45 3.02
C LYS A 101 -8.16 -9.67 3.86
N ASN A 102 -7.74 -8.57 4.47
CA ASN A 102 -8.62 -7.69 5.25
C ASN A 102 -9.68 -7.02 4.38
N GLU A 103 -9.34 -6.61 3.15
CA GLU A 103 -10.28 -6.05 2.17
C GLU A 103 -11.49 -6.97 1.96
N ARG A 104 -11.26 -8.28 1.82
CA ARG A 104 -12.34 -9.25 1.61
C ARG A 104 -13.27 -9.33 2.82
N THR A 105 -12.72 -9.29 4.03
CA THR A 105 -13.51 -9.32 5.26
C THR A 105 -14.37 -8.05 5.39
N ILE A 106 -13.77 -6.90 5.10
CA ILE A 106 -14.46 -5.60 5.09
C ILE A 106 -15.59 -5.62 4.07
N LYS A 107 -15.33 -6.03 2.83
CA LYS A 107 -16.35 -6.13 1.78
C LYS A 107 -17.48 -7.07 2.14
N LYS A 108 -17.19 -8.19 2.82
CA LYS A 108 -18.22 -9.10 3.35
C LYS A 108 -19.10 -8.41 4.39
N HIS A 109 -18.51 -7.67 5.34
CA HIS A 109 -19.27 -6.91 6.33
C HIS A 109 -20.12 -5.81 5.67
N ILE A 110 -19.60 -5.10 4.67
CA ILE A 110 -20.35 -4.09 3.92
C ILE A 110 -21.54 -4.73 3.20
N ILE A 111 -21.34 -5.85 2.51
CA ILE A 111 -22.44 -6.57 1.83
C ILE A 111 -23.49 -7.01 2.85
N GLN A 112 -23.07 -7.54 4.00
CA GLN A 112 -23.97 -7.97 5.07
C GLN A 112 -24.79 -6.80 5.63
N ILE A 113 -24.16 -5.65 5.87
CA ILE A 113 -24.83 -4.43 6.34
C ILE A 113 -25.79 -3.91 5.27
N SER A 114 -25.39 -3.89 4.00
CA SER A 114 -26.24 -3.45 2.89
C SER A 114 -27.49 -4.33 2.73
N LYS A 115 -27.37 -5.65 2.92
CA LYS A 115 -28.52 -6.56 2.87
C LYS A 115 -29.49 -6.34 4.03
N SER A 116 -28.99 -5.84 5.16
CA SER A 116 -29.81 -5.60 6.35
C SER A 116 -30.58 -4.29 6.30
N SER A 117 -30.21 -3.33 5.44
CA SER A 117 -30.84 -2.00 5.37
C SER A 117 -30.97 -1.56 3.92
N LYS A 118 -32.23 -1.43 3.47
CA LYS A 118 -32.55 -1.04 2.09
C LYS A 118 -32.02 0.35 1.74
N ASP A 119 -32.08 1.29 2.67
CA ASP A 119 -31.60 2.67 2.47
C ASP A 119 -30.07 2.73 2.30
N ILE A 120 -29.34 1.87 3.04
CA ILE A 120 -27.89 1.73 2.88
C ILE A 120 -27.55 1.07 1.55
N TYR A 121 -28.35 0.10 1.11
CA TYR A 121 -28.15 -0.57 -0.19
C TYR A 121 -28.25 0.42 -1.34
N ASP A 122 -29.30 1.24 -1.40
CA ASP A 122 -29.48 2.20 -2.50
C ASP A 122 -28.34 3.23 -2.55
N LEU A 123 -27.86 3.71 -1.40
CA LEU A 123 -26.71 4.62 -1.33
C LEU A 123 -25.38 3.97 -1.75
N LEU A 124 -25.16 2.70 -1.37
CA LEU A 124 -23.92 1.97 -1.72
C LEU A 124 -23.98 1.33 -3.11
N PHE A 125 -25.16 1.17 -3.70
CA PHE A 125 -25.34 0.50 -4.99
C PHE A 125 -24.59 1.25 -6.10
N ASP A 126 -24.68 2.58 -6.12
CA ASP A 126 -23.94 3.41 -7.06
C ASP A 126 -22.42 3.30 -6.86
N TYR A 127 -21.98 3.22 -5.59
CA TYR A 127 -20.56 3.05 -5.26
C TYR A 127 -20.01 1.68 -5.70
N VAL A 128 -20.74 0.60 -5.41
CA VAL A 128 -20.38 -0.77 -5.80
C VAL A 128 -20.35 -0.91 -7.32
N LYS A 129 -21.27 -0.25 -8.03
CA LYS A 129 -21.34 -0.23 -9.49
C LYS A 129 -20.15 0.49 -10.11
N GLU A 130 -19.68 1.58 -9.53
CA GLU A 130 -18.46 2.26 -9.98
C GLU A 130 -17.19 1.43 -9.74
N ASP A 131 -17.05 0.81 -8.56
CA ASP A 131 -15.87 -0.01 -8.23
C ASP A 131 -15.76 -1.24 -9.17
N ALA A 132 -16.89 -1.85 -9.51
CA ALA A 132 -16.95 -2.94 -10.50
C ALA A 132 -16.49 -2.48 -11.89
N LYS A 133 -16.92 -1.30 -12.35
CA LYS A 133 -16.53 -0.73 -13.65
C LYS A 133 -15.04 -0.37 -13.71
N LYS A 134 -14.45 0.01 -12.57
CA LYS A 134 -13.03 0.35 -12.47
C LYS A 134 -12.12 -0.88 -12.56
N LYS A 135 -12.54 -2.01 -11.97
CA LYS A 135 -11.81 -3.28 -12.05
C LYS A 135 -11.75 -3.88 -13.46
N ASP A 136 -12.83 -3.72 -14.24
CA ASP A 136 -12.85 -4.14 -15.65
C ASP A 136 -11.82 -3.36 -16.48
N LYS A 137 -11.70 -2.05 -16.22
CA LYS A 137 -10.71 -1.20 -16.90
C LYS A 137 -9.25 -1.44 -16.48
N SER A 138 -9.00 -1.96 -15.28
CA SER A 138 -7.64 -2.29 -14.84
C SER A 138 -7.15 -3.67 -15.25
N SER A 139 -8.05 -4.51 -15.80
CA SER A 139 -7.75 -5.87 -16.26
C SER A 139 -7.57 -5.98 -17.78
N GLN A 140 -7.80 -4.88 -18.51
CA GLN A 140 -7.42 -4.70 -19.93
C GLN A 140 -6.10 -3.93 -20.02
#